data_AF-A0A1V0BJB1-F1
#
_entry.id   AF-A0A1V0BJB1-F1
#
_cell.length_a   1.000
_cell.length_b   1.000
_cell.length_c   1.000
_cell.angle_alpha   90.00
_cell.angle_beta   90.00
_cell.angle_gamma   90.00
#
_symmetry.space_group_name_H-M   'P 1'
#
loop_
_entity.id
_entity.type
_entity.pdbx_description
1 polymer ?
#
loop_
_entity_poly.entity_id
_entity_poly.type
_entity_poly.pdbx_seq_one_letter_code
_entity_poly.pdbx_strand_id
1 'polypeptide(L)'
;MVGISEARVSTLISEGVLTKGDNAHGWLLGYCERLRDMAAGRASVGGLDLVQERAALARSQREAQELKNAVARGEFAPIGLLADVLGQAASAVVDRMDQVEGDLRKACPDLPEDARVVVLRTLANARNEWIRSTAKLVSDQVDGMTEDQEDADDDRAPE
;
A
#
# COMPACT_ATOMS: atom_id res chain seq x y z
N MET A 1 5.42 -40.48 -38.32
CA MET A 1 3.96 -40.60 -38.21
C MET A 1 3.39 -39.81 -37.03
N VAL A 2 3.97 -39.88 -35.81
CA VAL A 2 3.47 -39.11 -34.63
C VAL A 2 4.53 -38.14 -34.04
N GLY A 3 5.73 -38.05 -34.65
CA GLY A 3 6.75 -37.07 -34.26
C GLY A 3 7.38 -37.28 -32.87
N ILE A 4 7.19 -38.45 -32.26
CA ILE A 4 7.72 -38.81 -30.93
C ILE A 4 8.85 -39.84 -31.04
N SER A 5 9.76 -39.85 -30.06
CA SER A 5 10.88 -40.80 -30.02
C SER A 5 10.41 -42.24 -29.75
N GLU A 6 11.19 -43.22 -30.21
CA GLU A 6 10.93 -44.65 -29.99
C GLU A 6 10.81 -45.01 -28.50
N ALA A 7 11.69 -44.42 -27.67
CA ALA A 7 11.61 -44.56 -26.22
C ALA A 7 10.25 -44.12 -25.68
N ARG A 8 9.70 -43.01 -26.20
CA ARG A 8 8.39 -42.50 -25.77
C ARG A 8 7.24 -43.40 -26.23
N VAL A 9 7.35 -44.02 -27.40
CA VAL A 9 6.39 -45.03 -27.88
C VAL A 9 6.40 -46.26 -26.96
N SER A 10 7.58 -46.75 -26.57
CA SER A 10 7.70 -47.87 -25.64
C SER A 10 7.04 -47.57 -24.30
N THR A 11 7.23 -46.35 -23.77
CA THR A 11 6.55 -45.93 -22.54
C THR A 11 5.03 -45.92 -22.72
N LEU A 12 4.53 -45.39 -23.84
CA LEU A 12 3.09 -45.33 -24.12
C LEU A 12 2.42 -46.71 -24.24
N ILE A 13 3.13 -47.68 -24.79
CA ILE A 13 2.67 -49.07 -24.83
C ILE A 13 2.65 -49.67 -23.42
N SER A 14 3.67 -49.40 -22.60
CA SER A 14 3.70 -49.86 -21.21
C SER A 14 2.63 -49.21 -20.32
N GLU A 15 2.27 -47.96 -20.63
CA GLU A 15 1.18 -47.21 -19.97
C GLU A 15 -0.22 -47.68 -20.44
N GLY A 16 -0.31 -48.62 -21.40
CA GLY A 16 -1.57 -49.15 -21.92
C GLY A 16 -2.34 -48.20 -22.85
N VAL A 17 -1.75 -47.06 -23.20
CA VAL A 17 -2.34 -46.06 -24.11
C VAL A 17 -2.30 -46.53 -25.56
N LEU A 18 -1.23 -47.24 -25.94
CA LEU A 18 -1.06 -47.80 -27.28
C LEU A 18 -1.03 -49.32 -27.21
N THR A 19 -1.83 -49.98 -28.05
CA THR A 19 -1.88 -51.44 -28.10
C THR A 19 -0.79 -51.99 -29.01
N LYS A 20 0.03 -52.91 -28.51
CA LYS A 20 1.10 -53.55 -29.29
C LYS A 20 0.50 -54.40 -30.42
N GLY A 21 0.94 -54.16 -31.66
CA GLY A 21 0.47 -54.89 -32.85
C GLY A 21 -0.76 -54.28 -33.54
N ASP A 22 -1.25 -53.15 -33.07
CA ASP A 22 -2.33 -52.41 -33.71
C ASP A 22 -1.85 -51.64 -34.95
N ASN A 23 -2.79 -51.20 -35.79
CA ASN A 23 -2.48 -50.46 -37.00
C ASN A 23 -2.14 -48.99 -36.70
N ALA A 24 -1.47 -48.35 -37.67
CA ALA A 24 -1.06 -46.95 -37.61
C ALA A 24 -2.21 -45.96 -37.26
N HIS A 25 -3.43 -46.27 -37.70
CA HIS A 25 -4.59 -45.43 -37.45
C HIS A 25 -5.10 -45.56 -36.00
N GLY A 26 -5.14 -46.78 -35.45
CA GLY A 26 -5.47 -47.04 -34.06
C GLY A 26 -4.50 -46.36 -33.09
N TRP A 27 -3.19 -46.40 -33.40
CA TRP A 27 -2.19 -45.67 -32.62
C TRP A 27 -2.36 -44.15 -32.65
N LEU A 28 -2.73 -43.60 -33.82
CA LEU A 28 -3.00 -42.17 -33.95
C LEU A 28 -4.22 -41.76 -33.12
N LEU A 29 -5.29 -42.56 -33.12
CA LEU A 29 -6.50 -42.29 -32.34
C LEU A 29 -6.21 -42.35 -30.84
N GLY A 30 -5.58 -43.40 -30.34
CA GLY A 30 -5.24 -43.53 -28.91
C GLY A 30 -4.29 -42.43 -28.42
N TYR A 31 -3.33 -42.02 -29.25
CA TYR A 31 -2.47 -40.88 -28.93
C TYR A 31 -3.25 -39.54 -28.89
N CYS A 32 -4.13 -39.30 -29.87
CA CYS A 32 -4.97 -38.10 -29.90
C CYS A 32 -5.94 -38.05 -28.72
N GLU A 33 -6.52 -39.18 -28.33
CA GLU A 33 -7.42 -39.30 -27.17
C GLU A 33 -6.69 -38.93 -25.88
N ARG A 34 -5.50 -39.50 -25.64
CA ARG A 34 -4.67 -39.11 -24.50
C ARG A 34 -4.32 -37.62 -24.48
N LEU A 35 -4.03 -37.01 -25.64
CA LEU A 35 -3.78 -35.56 -25.71
C LEU A 35 -5.01 -34.74 -25.34
N ARG A 36 -6.21 -35.19 -25.73
CA ARG A 36 -7.47 -34.55 -25.34
C ARG A 36 -7.72 -34.71 -23.84
N ASP A 37 -7.47 -35.87 -23.26
CA ASP A 37 -7.62 -36.10 -21.83
C ASP A 37 -6.63 -35.27 -21.01
N MET A 38 -5.38 -35.17 -21.45
CA MET A 38 -4.39 -34.31 -20.81
C MET A 38 -4.75 -32.82 -20.95
N ALA A 39 -5.37 -32.40 -22.06
CA ALA A 39 -5.84 -31.03 -22.24
C ALA A 39 -7.09 -30.75 -21.39
N ALA A 40 -8.02 -31.70 -21.33
CA ALA A 40 -9.23 -31.63 -20.51
C ALA A 40 -8.90 -31.62 -19.02
N GLY A 41 -7.96 -32.46 -18.57
CA GLY A 41 -7.46 -32.49 -17.20
C GLY A 41 -6.74 -31.19 -16.79
N ARG A 42 -6.05 -30.52 -17.72
CA ARG A 42 -5.50 -29.18 -17.45
C ARG A 42 -6.56 -28.07 -17.41
N ALA A 43 -7.67 -28.25 -18.14
CA ALA A 43 -8.79 -27.32 -18.11
C ALA A 43 -9.66 -27.49 -16.85
N SER A 44 -9.80 -28.71 -16.32
CA SER A 44 -10.62 -29.02 -15.14
C SER A 44 -9.87 -28.93 -13.81
N VAL A 45 -8.55 -29.18 -13.79
CA VAL A 45 -7.72 -29.10 -12.57
C VAL A 45 -7.03 -27.73 -12.50
N GLY A 46 -7.78 -26.71 -12.09
CA GLY A 46 -7.24 -25.43 -11.60
C GLY A 46 -6.46 -24.56 -12.58
N GLY A 47 -6.33 -24.92 -13.86
CA GLY A 47 -5.53 -24.16 -14.83
C GLY A 47 -6.08 -22.78 -15.18
N LEU A 48 -7.42 -22.64 -15.22
CA LEU A 48 -8.07 -21.34 -15.42
C LEU A 48 -8.05 -20.49 -14.13
N ASP A 49 -8.26 -21.15 -12.98
CA ASP A 49 -8.28 -20.52 -11.66
C ASP A 49 -6.91 -19.94 -11.29
N LEU A 50 -5.84 -20.74 -11.40
CA LEU A 50 -4.47 -20.28 -11.13
C LEU A 50 -4.02 -19.13 -12.05
N VAL A 51 -4.47 -19.11 -13.31
CA VAL A 51 -4.16 -18.01 -14.24
C VAL A 51 -4.93 -16.75 -13.83
N GLN A 52 -6.19 -16.88 -13.45
CA GLN A 52 -7.01 -15.77 -12.96
C GLN A 52 -6.50 -15.22 -11.63
N GLU A 53 -6.15 -16.09 -10.67
CA GLU A 53 -5.54 -15.70 -9.39
C GLU A 53 -4.19 -15.02 -9.58
N ARG A 54 -3.34 -15.51 -10.51
CA ARG A 54 -2.08 -14.84 -10.85
C ARG A 54 -2.30 -13.48 -11.48
N ALA A 55 -3.32 -13.32 -12.32
CA ALA A 55 -3.68 -12.02 -12.89
C ALA A 55 -4.21 -11.06 -11.81
N ALA A 56 -4.99 -11.55 -10.86
CA ALA A 56 -5.45 -10.77 -9.69
C ALA A 56 -4.27 -10.34 -8.81
N LEU A 57 -3.36 -11.25 -8.50
CA LEU A 57 -2.15 -10.96 -7.73
C LEU A 57 -1.26 -9.94 -8.46
N ALA A 58 -1.08 -10.08 -9.77
CA ALA A 58 -0.29 -9.14 -10.57
C ALA A 58 -0.89 -7.73 -10.57
N ARG A 59 -2.23 -7.60 -10.60
CA ARG A 59 -2.91 -6.31 -10.46
C ARG A 59 -2.66 -5.68 -9.09
N SER A 60 -2.87 -6.43 -8.02
CA SER A 60 -2.62 -5.96 -6.64
C SER A 60 -1.15 -5.57 -6.42
N GLN A 61 -0.20 -6.32 -6.98
CA GLN A 61 1.23 -5.99 -6.92
C GLN A 61 1.54 -4.68 -7.67
N ARG A 62 0.92 -4.46 -8.83
CA ARG A 62 1.09 -3.23 -9.59
C ARG A 62 0.57 -2.03 -8.80
N GLU A 63 -0.62 -2.13 -8.21
CA GLU A 63 -1.20 -1.08 -7.37
C GLU A 63 -0.31 -0.77 -6.15
N ALA A 64 0.19 -1.81 -5.46
CA ALA A 64 1.12 -1.63 -4.36
C ALA A 64 2.44 -0.95 -4.79
N GLN A 65 2.93 -1.27 -5.99
CA GLN A 65 4.13 -0.63 -6.53
C GLN A 65 3.87 0.82 -6.96
N GLU A 66 2.70 1.12 -7.52
CA GLU A 66 2.26 2.47 -7.85
C GLU A 66 2.18 3.34 -6.59
N LEU A 67 1.61 2.83 -5.49
CA LEU A 67 1.58 3.54 -4.22
C LEU A 67 2.99 3.82 -3.68
N LYS A 68 3.88 2.83 -3.71
CA LYS A 68 5.29 3.01 -3.30
C LYS A 68 6.01 4.05 -4.16
N ASN A 69 5.78 4.04 -5.46
CA ASN A 69 6.36 5.03 -6.38
C ASN A 69 5.81 6.43 -6.09
N ALA A 70 4.52 6.54 -5.80
CA ALA A 70 3.89 7.82 -5.46
C ALA A 70 4.41 8.38 -4.12
N VAL A 71 4.62 7.52 -3.11
CA VAL A 71 5.34 7.90 -1.88
C VAL A 71 6.78 8.34 -2.18
N ALA A 72 7.52 7.59 -3.00
CA ALA A 72 8.90 7.93 -3.36
C ALA A 72 9.01 9.25 -4.15
N ARG A 73 7.98 9.61 -4.93
CA ARG A 73 7.86 10.91 -5.61
C ARG A 73 7.43 12.05 -4.67
N GLY A 74 7.02 11.74 -3.44
CA GLY A 74 6.50 12.71 -2.48
C GLY A 74 5.05 13.13 -2.72
N GLU A 75 4.29 12.37 -3.52
CA GLU A 75 2.86 12.63 -3.76
C GLU A 75 1.99 12.16 -2.58
N PHE A 76 2.45 11.15 -1.84
CA PHE A 76 1.80 10.65 -0.62
C PHE A 76 2.79 10.62 0.55
N ALA A 77 2.31 11.02 1.73
CA ALA A 77 3.07 10.97 2.97
C ALA A 77 2.26 10.21 4.04
N PRO A 78 2.91 9.39 4.89
CA PRO A 78 2.25 8.80 6.04
C PRO A 78 1.71 9.88 6.98
N ILE A 79 0.44 9.77 7.38
CA ILE A 79 -0.21 10.79 8.21
C ILE A 79 0.51 10.95 9.56
N GLY A 80 0.94 9.85 10.19
CA GLY A 80 1.71 9.90 11.43
C GLY A 80 3.00 10.73 11.30
N LEU A 81 3.71 10.60 10.16
CA LEU A 81 4.91 11.38 9.90
C LEU A 81 4.58 12.88 9.75
N LEU A 82 3.47 13.22 9.10
CA LEU A 82 3.02 14.62 8.97
C LEU A 82 2.66 15.21 10.35
N ALA A 83 1.96 14.45 11.19
CA ALA A 83 1.61 14.87 12.55
C ALA A 83 2.86 15.10 13.41
N ASP A 84 3.84 14.19 13.35
CA ASP A 84 5.10 14.31 14.08
C ASP A 84 5.88 15.55 13.65
N VAL A 85 6.04 15.78 12.35
CA VAL A 85 6.75 16.96 11.81
C VAL A 85 6.03 18.25 12.18
N LEU A 86 4.69 18.27 12.12
CA LEU A 86 3.92 19.44 12.54
C LEU A 86 4.07 19.71 14.04
N GLY A 87 4.03 18.68 14.88
CA GLY A 87 4.24 18.80 16.32
C GLY A 87 5.63 19.33 16.68
N GLN A 88 6.67 18.85 15.98
CA GLN A 88 8.04 19.35 16.12
C GLN A 88 8.15 20.82 15.68
N ALA A 89 7.57 21.17 14.53
CA ALA A 89 7.58 22.53 14.02
C ALA A 89 6.84 23.50 14.96
N ALA A 90 5.67 23.10 15.46
CA ALA A 90 4.89 23.90 16.40
C ALA A 90 5.63 24.12 17.72
N SER A 91 6.32 23.09 18.24
CA SER A 91 7.15 23.20 19.44
C SER A 91 8.33 24.16 19.24
N ALA A 92 9.02 24.07 18.09
CA ALA A 92 10.15 24.96 17.78
C ALA A 92 9.73 26.45 17.71
N VAL A 93 8.52 26.74 17.21
CA VAL A 93 7.98 28.10 17.21
C VAL A 93 7.73 28.60 18.64
N VAL A 94 7.13 27.76 19.48
CA VAL A 94 6.87 28.08 20.89
C VAL A 94 8.18 28.38 21.64
N ASP A 95 9.21 27.53 21.47
CA ASP A 95 10.51 27.74 22.08
C ASP A 95 11.13 29.08 21.67
N ARG A 96 10.98 29.46 20.40
CA ARG A 96 11.47 30.75 19.90
C ARG A 96 10.72 31.93 20.50
N MET A 97 9.40 31.81 20.72
CA MET A 97 8.62 32.83 21.41
C MET A 97 9.07 32.98 22.86
N ASP A 98 9.29 31.89 23.59
CA ASP A 98 9.75 31.95 24.98
C ASP A 98 11.14 32.60 25.11
N GLN A 99 12.00 32.47 24.09
CA GLN A 99 13.32 33.09 24.07
C GLN A 99 13.31 34.63 23.89
N VAL A 100 12.22 35.19 23.36
CA VAL A 100 12.12 36.64 23.05
C VAL A 100 12.34 37.50 24.29
N GLU A 101 11.93 37.07 25.49
CA GLU A 101 12.16 37.84 26.72
C GLU A 101 13.65 38.07 26.99
N GLY A 102 14.44 37.00 26.87
CA GLY A 102 15.88 37.05 27.07
C GLY A 102 16.57 37.89 26.01
N ASP A 103 16.15 37.77 24.76
CA ASP A 103 16.69 38.54 23.64
C ASP A 103 16.32 40.02 23.76
N LEU A 104 15.09 40.34 24.19
CA LEU A 104 14.60 41.71 24.38
C LEU A 104 15.38 42.43 25.49
N ARG A 105 15.69 41.74 26.61
CA ARG A 105 16.54 42.30 27.68
C ARG A 105 17.95 42.63 27.22
N LYS A 106 18.50 41.84 26.29
CA LYS A 106 19.86 42.05 25.77
C LYS A 106 19.89 43.15 24.70
N ALA A 107 18.93 43.14 23.77
CA ALA A 107 18.90 44.05 22.64
C ALA A 107 18.37 45.44 23.01
N CYS A 108 17.45 45.51 23.96
CA CYS A 108 16.77 46.75 24.37
C CYS A 108 16.83 46.91 25.91
N PRO A 109 18.01 47.15 26.51
CA PRO A 109 18.17 47.24 27.97
C PRO A 109 17.41 48.42 28.58
N ASP A 110 17.24 49.52 27.84
CA ASP A 110 16.56 50.74 28.29
C ASP A 110 15.04 50.73 28.01
N LEU A 111 14.48 49.60 27.60
CA LEU A 111 13.04 49.50 27.33
C LEU A 111 12.25 49.71 28.64
N PRO A 112 11.27 50.65 28.66
CA PRO A 112 10.44 50.86 29.83
C PRO A 112 9.75 49.58 30.29
N GLU A 113 9.66 49.37 31.60
CA GLU A 113 9.07 48.16 32.19
C GLU A 113 7.66 47.91 31.67
N ASP A 114 6.83 48.96 31.65
CA ASP A 114 5.43 48.87 31.22
C ASP A 114 5.32 48.41 29.76
N ALA A 115 6.19 48.91 28.88
CA ALA A 115 6.24 48.50 27.48
C ALA A 115 6.69 47.04 27.36
N ARG A 116 7.67 46.62 28.16
CA ARG A 116 8.16 45.23 28.18
C ARG A 116 7.06 44.26 28.64
N VAL A 117 6.33 44.60 29.70
CA VAL A 117 5.21 43.82 30.21
C VAL A 117 4.12 43.65 29.14
N VAL A 118 3.77 44.72 28.40
CA VAL A 118 2.79 44.64 27.32
C VAL A 118 3.23 43.69 26.21
N VAL A 119 4.50 43.76 25.79
CA VAL A 119 5.05 42.87 24.75
C VAL A 119 5.01 41.41 25.20
N LEU A 120 5.52 41.12 26.41
CA LEU A 120 5.55 39.76 26.94
C LEU A 120 4.14 39.19 27.13
N ARG A 121 3.19 39.99 27.60
CA ARG A 121 1.78 39.57 27.72
C ARG A 121 1.18 39.24 26.35
N THR A 122 1.44 40.08 25.36
CA THR A 122 0.93 39.86 24.00
C THR A 122 1.53 38.59 23.40
N LEU A 123 2.82 38.35 23.63
CA LEU A 123 3.51 37.15 23.16
C LEU A 123 2.99 35.89 23.85
N ALA A 124 2.78 35.93 25.16
CA ALA A 124 2.17 34.82 25.92
C ALA A 124 0.76 34.49 25.42
N ASN A 125 -0.06 35.51 25.12
CA ASN A 125 -1.38 35.30 24.53
C ASN A 125 -1.29 34.65 23.15
N ALA A 126 -0.38 35.12 22.30
CA ALA A 126 -0.16 34.54 20.97
C ALA A 126 0.32 33.08 21.05
N ARG A 127 1.24 32.77 21.97
CA ARG A 127 1.70 31.40 22.23
C ARG A 127 0.55 30.50 22.70
N ASN A 128 -0.26 30.96 23.65
CA ASN A 128 -1.40 30.18 24.16
C ASN A 128 -2.44 29.92 23.07
N GLU A 129 -2.69 30.90 22.21
CA GLU A 129 -3.57 30.73 21.05
C GLU A 129 -3.01 29.71 20.05
N TRP A 130 -1.72 29.81 19.73
CA TRP A 130 -1.04 28.85 18.85
C TRP A 130 -1.12 27.41 19.36
N ILE A 131 -0.89 27.20 20.66
CA ILE A 131 -1.00 25.86 21.28
C ILE A 131 -2.44 25.34 21.15
N ARG A 132 -3.43 26.19 21.46
CA ARG A 132 -4.85 25.79 21.35
C ARG A 132 -5.26 25.47 19.92
N SER A 133 -4.90 26.32 18.95
CA SER A 133 -5.27 26.11 17.54
C SER A 133 -4.58 24.88 16.96
N THR A 134 -3.31 24.65 17.29
CA THR A 134 -2.57 23.47 16.84
C THR A 134 -3.11 22.20 17.47
N ALA A 135 -3.42 22.21 18.77
CA ALA A 135 -4.05 21.06 19.45
C ALA A 135 -5.43 20.75 18.85
N LYS A 136 -6.21 21.77 18.50
CA LYS A 136 -7.49 21.60 17.82
C LYS A 136 -7.33 20.95 16.44
N LEU A 137 -6.38 21.41 15.63
CA LEU A 137 -6.10 20.82 14.32
C LEU A 137 -5.73 19.33 14.42
N VAL A 138 -4.99 18.95 15.47
CA VAL A 138 -4.66 17.55 15.73
C VAL A 138 -5.90 16.75 16.13
N SER A 139 -6.77 17.29 17.00
CA SER A 139 -8.04 16.65 17.38
C SER A 139 -8.97 16.47 16.17
N ASP A 140 -9.22 17.54 15.42
CA ASP A 140 -10.11 17.54 14.25
C ASP A 140 -9.60 16.55 13.18
N GLN A 141 -8.28 16.42 13.02
CA GLN A 141 -7.69 15.44 12.11
C GLN A 141 -7.84 13.99 12.61
N VAL A 142 -7.69 13.73 13.91
CA VAL A 142 -7.90 12.40 14.49
C VAL A 142 -9.38 12.00 14.39
N ASP A 143 -10.29 12.93 14.69
CA ASP A 143 -11.74 12.67 14.59
C ASP A 143 -12.14 12.37 13.14
N GLY A 144 -11.70 13.20 12.17
CA GLY A 144 -11.96 12.95 10.75
C GLY A 144 -11.36 11.64 10.22
N MET A 145 -10.22 11.19 10.73
CA MET A 145 -9.65 9.88 10.38
C MET A 145 -10.47 8.69 10.92
N THR A 146 -11.23 8.91 11.99
CA THR A 146 -12.12 7.88 12.57
C THR A 146 -13.39 7.78 11.74
N GLU A 147 -13.94 8.93 11.33
CA GLU A 147 -15.10 9.02 10.45
C GLU A 147 -14.82 8.42 9.05
N ASP A 148 -13.66 8.74 8.45
CA ASP A 148 -13.24 8.18 7.15
C ASP A 148 -13.04 6.64 7.18
N GLN A 149 -12.73 6.07 8.35
CA GLN A 149 -12.60 4.61 8.53
C GLN A 149 -13.96 3.94 8.70
N GLU A 150 -14.92 4.58 9.37
CA GLU A 150 -16.28 4.07 9.54
C GLU A 150 -17.03 4.04 8.19
N ASP A 151 -16.87 5.07 7.35
CA ASP A 151 -17.48 5.12 6.02
C ASP A 151 -16.88 4.08 5.05
N ALA A 152 -15.58 3.79 5.15
CA ALA A 152 -14.90 2.81 4.30
C ALA A 152 -15.22 1.34 4.67
N ASP A 153 -15.59 1.07 5.93
CA ASP A 153 -16.02 -0.26 6.38
C ASP A 153 -17.52 -0.52 6.09
N ASP A 154 -18.36 0.51 6.02
CA ASP A 154 -19.79 0.37 5.64
C ASP A 154 -19.96 0.04 4.14
N ASP A 155 -19.12 0.61 3.26
CA ASP A 155 -19.13 0.37 1.81
C ASP A 155 -18.55 -1.01 1.40
N ARG A 156 -18.03 -1.79 2.37
CA ARG A 156 -17.43 -3.12 2.13
C ARG A 156 -18.32 -4.29 2.57
N ALA A 157 -19.55 -4.04 3.01
CA ALA A 157 -20.51 -5.10 3.30
C ALA A 157 -20.86 -5.87 2.00
N PRO A 158 -20.59 -7.19 1.91
CA PRO A 158 -20.91 -7.95 0.71
C PRO A 158 -22.41 -8.28 0.68
N GLU A 159 -23.10 -7.89 -0.41
CA GLU A 159 -24.32 -8.58 -0.90
C GLU A 159 -23.97 -9.90 -1.60
#